data_AF-K1VWY3-F1
#
_entry.id   AF-K1VWY3-F1
#
_cell.length_a   1.000
_cell.length_b   1.000
_cell.length_c   1.000
_cell.angle_alpha   90.00
_cell.angle_beta   90.00
_cell.angle_gamma   90.00
#
_symmetry.space_group_name_H-M   'P 1'
#
loop_
_entity.id
_entity.type
_entity.pdbx_description
1 polymer ?
#
loop_
_entity_poly.entity_id
_entity_poly.type
_entity_poly.pdbx_seq_one_letter_code
_entity_poly.pdbx_strand_id
1 'polypeptide(L)'
;MRSGQLSAPSIVQPEAPTALAGPEIAEIAEIDWIWMTAQSGPGTRRCLTVAAAAHMAPSPVASDQPASRRTGSRRAGQARPPLHPSNLHSGSSLLNPRTFDITTVPLTTETCGGRLCPEKHGGTRPSSSSSLALRNSRSSRTRNWRVVYDGLVATARPSSSPARGPLAPKLAEMGLAVGSPYARATFRYTPLLVVLLSPALIAQVLGRLLLIVFTLAVSVVLDGEVDDSGWRRLHALWSLNPVVLNISTRGSPEAVPCLLTCGLILCLRRAGLSRPTRPTPSVTVRKAGRVIDTETAAAAEEKKVQQNWQDAAAVALALAASYKIFPAIYVPAIWTALARKSGGWFAGPIWRFGAITAITAGVLNAALYAVWGHEFLHETFLYHLSRLDHRHNFSVYFLPIYLARTAPARVLAGLPGLLLKLVRHPLASFLPQFALVALTGFALPGTYSLEMTMFLQTAEFIVFNKVLTSQYFLWPLPFIPFLSFPSLSWTRLGIALGAWIAAQALWLGYAYRLEFLGEPTYLQLWGAGLALLGVSAWGLGQLILGAAPAPTPPIKTLKVD
;
A
#
# COMPACT_ATOMS: atom_id res chain seq x y z
N MET A 1 60.05 -51.96 -12.74
CA MET A 1 59.32 -51.84 -11.46
C MET A 1 59.27 -50.39 -11.02
N ARG A 2 58.08 -49.79 -10.90
CA ARG A 2 57.62 -48.96 -9.77
C ARG A 2 56.18 -48.51 -10.07
N SER A 3 55.33 -48.50 -9.06
CA SER A 3 53.89 -48.27 -9.20
C SER A 3 53.56 -46.79 -9.37
N GLY A 4 52.66 -46.47 -10.31
CA GLY A 4 51.97 -45.18 -10.31
C GLY A 4 50.99 -45.14 -9.14
N GLN A 5 51.05 -44.10 -8.31
CA GLN A 5 50.07 -43.89 -7.26
C GLN A 5 48.81 -43.26 -7.85
N LEU A 6 47.67 -43.93 -7.67
CA LEU A 6 46.35 -43.36 -7.91
C LEU A 6 45.97 -42.47 -6.72
N SER A 7 45.96 -41.15 -6.92
CA SER A 7 45.46 -40.20 -5.93
C SER A 7 43.93 -40.25 -5.88
N ALA A 8 43.36 -40.47 -4.69
CA ALA A 8 41.91 -40.47 -4.48
C ALA A 8 41.32 -39.05 -4.59
N PRO A 9 40.05 -38.91 -5.03
CA PRO A 9 39.39 -37.60 -5.11
C PRO A 9 39.14 -37.02 -3.72
N SER A 10 39.61 -35.80 -3.48
CA SER A 10 39.42 -35.08 -2.21
C SER A 10 37.96 -34.69 -2.01
N ILE A 11 37.34 -35.17 -0.93
CA ILE A 11 35.97 -34.77 -0.55
C ILE A 11 35.99 -33.36 0.02
N VAL A 12 35.15 -32.48 -0.54
CA VAL A 12 35.03 -31.08 -0.11
C VAL A 12 34.35 -30.99 1.25
N GLN A 13 35.06 -30.42 2.23
CA GLN A 13 34.46 -29.91 3.47
C GLN A 13 33.78 -28.56 3.15
N PRO A 14 32.49 -28.36 3.48
CA PRO A 14 31.85 -27.06 3.30
C PRO A 14 32.33 -26.07 4.37
N GLU A 15 32.78 -24.89 3.95
CA GLU A 15 33.15 -23.81 4.87
C GLU A 15 31.94 -23.33 5.69
N ALA A 16 32.17 -23.01 6.96
CA ALA A 16 31.12 -22.53 7.86
C ALA A 16 30.65 -21.11 7.43
N PRO A 17 29.34 -20.84 7.32
CA PRO A 17 28.84 -19.56 6.86
C PRO A 17 29.15 -18.44 7.86
N THR A 18 29.95 -17.46 7.43
CA THR A 18 30.36 -16.32 8.26
C THR A 18 29.14 -15.49 8.69
N ALA A 19 29.04 -15.17 9.97
CA ALA A 19 27.86 -14.53 10.57
C ALA A 19 27.71 -13.04 10.20
N LEU A 20 27.23 -12.75 8.99
CA LEU A 20 26.88 -11.39 8.52
C LEU A 20 25.57 -10.88 9.14
N ALA A 21 25.55 -10.70 10.46
CA ALA A 21 24.45 -10.15 11.23
C ALA A 21 24.49 -8.60 11.27
N GLY A 22 24.37 -7.95 10.10
CA GLY A 22 24.28 -6.49 9.97
C GLY A 22 22.85 -5.94 10.10
N PRO A 23 22.63 -4.71 10.59
CA PRO A 23 21.30 -4.14 10.84
C PRO A 23 20.55 -3.65 9.58
N GLU A 24 21.04 -3.94 8.36
CA GLU A 24 20.75 -3.16 7.15
C GLU A 24 19.49 -3.60 6.37
N ILE A 25 18.87 -4.72 6.73
CA ILE A 25 17.68 -5.27 6.00
C ILE A 25 16.36 -4.69 6.55
N ALA A 26 16.39 -3.90 7.62
CA ALA A 26 15.20 -3.33 8.27
C ALA A 26 14.44 -2.26 7.46
N GLU A 27 15.03 -1.69 6.40
CA GLU A 27 14.42 -0.57 5.63
C GLU A 27 13.35 -0.99 4.60
N ILE A 28 13.21 -2.28 4.26
CA ILE A 28 12.24 -2.74 3.24
C ILE A 28 10.91 -3.24 3.85
N ALA A 29 10.92 -3.64 5.12
CA ALA A 29 9.74 -4.07 5.86
C ALA A 29 9.18 -2.91 6.71
N GLU A 30 8.51 -1.94 6.06
CA GLU A 30 7.85 -0.83 6.78
C GLU A 30 6.64 -1.32 7.61
N ILE A 31 6.85 -1.53 8.93
CA ILE A 31 5.82 -1.93 9.90
C ILE A 31 5.04 -0.69 10.38
N ASP A 32 4.16 -0.20 9.52
CA ASP A 32 3.91 1.23 9.38
C ASP A 32 2.85 1.88 10.29
N TRP A 33 2.29 1.14 11.24
CA TRP A 33 1.14 1.61 12.06
C TRP A 33 1.43 1.66 13.56
N ILE A 34 2.47 0.95 14.02
CA ILE A 34 2.84 0.79 15.45
C ILE A 34 3.16 2.14 16.12
N TRP A 35 3.59 3.13 15.33
CA TRP A 35 3.84 4.49 15.80
C TRP A 35 2.60 5.27 16.28
N MET A 36 1.38 4.77 16.04
CA MET A 36 0.16 5.38 16.59
C MET A 36 -0.11 5.01 18.06
N THR A 37 0.46 3.92 18.58
CA THR A 37 0.27 3.50 19.99
C THR A 37 1.52 3.68 20.86
N ALA A 38 2.72 3.75 20.25
CA ALA A 38 4.00 3.75 20.96
C ALA A 38 4.57 5.15 21.34
N GLN A 39 3.75 6.20 21.49
CA GLN A 39 4.22 7.53 21.91
C GLN A 39 4.27 7.75 23.44
N SER A 40 4.21 6.68 24.24
CA SER A 40 4.63 6.69 25.65
C SER A 40 6.02 6.07 25.77
N GLY A 41 7.04 6.90 25.99
CA GLY A 41 8.39 6.41 26.29
C GLY A 41 8.44 5.64 27.62
N PRO A 42 9.44 4.76 27.83
CA PRO A 42 9.59 3.99 29.07
C PRO A 42 10.06 4.89 30.22
N GLY A 43 9.14 5.69 30.77
CA GLY A 43 9.45 6.72 31.78
C GLY A 43 8.27 7.38 32.51
N THR A 44 7.02 7.19 32.08
CA THR A 44 5.85 7.80 32.75
C THR A 44 4.65 6.86 32.89
N ARG A 45 4.49 6.26 34.07
CA ARG A 45 3.22 5.62 34.46
C ARG A 45 2.17 6.69 34.77
N ARG A 46 1.22 6.93 33.86
CA ARG A 46 -0.09 7.52 34.16
C ARG A 46 -1.17 6.73 33.40
N CYS A 47 -2.12 6.17 34.14
CA CYS A 47 -3.26 5.49 33.54
C CYS A 47 -4.18 6.51 32.87
N LEU A 48 -4.56 6.27 31.61
CA LEU A 48 -5.63 6.98 30.93
C LEU A 48 -6.72 5.97 30.56
N THR A 49 -7.67 5.82 31.46
CA THR A 49 -8.83 4.94 31.27
C THR A 49 -9.79 5.61 30.29
N VAL A 50 -9.77 5.19 29.02
CA VAL A 50 -10.72 5.66 28.01
C VAL A 50 -12.07 4.99 28.25
N ALA A 51 -12.91 5.62 29.06
CA ALA A 51 -14.29 5.20 29.25
C ALA A 51 -15.13 5.54 28.01
N ALA A 52 -15.86 4.55 27.48
CA ALA A 52 -16.80 4.76 26.39
C ALA A 52 -18.07 5.44 26.92
N ALA A 53 -18.28 6.70 26.54
CA ALA A 53 -19.51 7.45 26.84
C ALA A 53 -20.35 7.60 25.57
N ALA A 54 -21.38 6.77 25.43
CA ALA A 54 -22.43 6.98 24.44
C ALA A 54 -23.47 7.96 24.99
N HIS A 55 -23.89 8.96 24.22
CA HIS A 55 -25.11 9.72 24.47
C HIS A 55 -25.83 10.06 23.15
N MET A 56 -27.12 10.37 23.29
CA MET A 56 -28.13 10.21 22.23
C MET A 56 -28.52 11.53 21.55
N ALA A 57 -29.37 11.39 20.51
CA ALA A 57 -29.83 12.43 19.61
C ALA A 57 -30.49 13.66 20.28
N PRO A 58 -30.45 14.84 19.63
CA PRO A 58 -31.30 15.98 19.98
C PRO A 58 -32.74 15.79 19.48
N SER A 59 -33.70 16.36 20.22
CA SER A 59 -35.10 16.54 19.80
C SER A 59 -35.65 17.85 20.41
N PRO A 60 -36.74 18.42 19.86
CA PRO A 60 -36.85 19.88 19.71
C PRO A 60 -37.57 20.64 20.83
N VAL A 61 -37.48 21.97 20.74
CA VAL A 61 -38.17 22.95 21.59
C VAL A 61 -39.63 23.12 21.17
N ALA A 62 -40.56 23.03 22.14
CA ALA A 62 -41.88 23.65 22.07
C ALA A 62 -42.44 23.91 23.49
N SER A 63 -42.70 25.19 23.77
CA SER A 63 -43.72 25.80 24.66
C SER A 63 -44.28 25.08 25.92
N ASP A 64 -44.29 25.86 27.00
CA ASP A 64 -45.32 26.00 28.05
C ASP A 64 -45.26 25.22 29.38
N GLN A 65 -45.85 25.89 30.38
CA GLN A 65 -45.78 25.66 31.83
C GLN A 65 -47.19 25.33 32.39
N PRO A 66 -47.42 25.31 33.72
CA PRO A 66 -46.90 24.37 34.72
C PRO A 66 -48.05 23.70 35.51
N ALA A 67 -47.74 22.82 36.50
CA ALA A 67 -48.07 23.10 37.92
C ALA A 67 -47.99 21.89 38.90
N SER A 68 -47.19 22.10 39.95
CA SER A 68 -47.51 21.78 41.37
C SER A 68 -47.24 20.39 41.98
N ARG A 69 -46.88 20.47 43.28
CA ARG A 69 -46.95 19.44 44.36
C ARG A 69 -46.03 18.22 44.26
N ARG A 70 -45.68 17.54 45.36
CA ARG A 70 -45.19 17.90 46.73
C ARG A 70 -45.01 16.58 47.50
N THR A 71 -43.98 16.47 48.37
CA THR A 71 -43.83 15.44 49.45
C THR A 71 -43.77 13.95 49.03
N GLY A 72 -43.11 13.02 49.75
CA GLY A 72 -42.22 13.12 50.92
C GLY A 72 -42.27 11.85 51.82
N SER A 73 -41.31 11.68 52.74
CA SER A 73 -41.28 10.66 53.84
C SER A 73 -41.02 9.18 53.45
N ARG A 74 -40.38 8.26 54.22
CA ARG A 74 -39.43 8.24 55.39
C ARG A 74 -38.84 6.80 55.55
N ARG A 75 -37.68 6.67 56.23
CA ARG A 75 -37.18 5.63 57.22
C ARG A 75 -37.63 4.14 57.16
N ALA A 76 -36.90 3.12 57.67
CA ALA A 76 -35.50 2.90 58.14
C ALA A 76 -35.27 1.41 58.59
N GLY A 77 -34.04 1.02 58.96
CA GLY A 77 -33.64 -0.26 59.62
C GLY A 77 -32.87 -1.22 58.67
N GLN A 78 -31.62 -1.69 58.88
CA GLN A 78 -30.84 -2.26 60.01
C GLN A 78 -31.01 -3.79 60.26
N ALA A 79 -30.02 -4.60 59.82
CA ALA A 79 -29.49 -5.82 60.47
C ALA A 79 -28.24 -6.41 59.74
N ARG A 80 -27.52 -7.36 60.37
CA ARG A 80 -26.31 -8.16 59.94
C ARG A 80 -26.37 -9.55 60.68
N PRO A 81 -25.44 -10.53 60.54
CA PRO A 81 -24.38 -10.80 59.53
C PRO A 81 -24.65 -12.11 58.69
N PRO A 82 -24.19 -13.37 58.95
CA PRO A 82 -22.84 -13.92 59.24
C PRO A 82 -22.36 -15.21 58.47
N LEU A 83 -21.03 -15.26 58.21
CA LEU A 83 -20.08 -16.42 58.30
C LEU A 83 -20.07 -17.63 57.31
N HIS A 84 -18.90 -18.29 57.32
CA HIS A 84 -18.33 -19.43 56.53
C HIS A 84 -18.19 -20.70 57.44
N PRO A 85 -17.52 -21.85 57.09
CA PRO A 85 -17.20 -22.57 55.82
C PRO A 85 -17.45 -24.13 55.92
N SER A 86 -16.97 -24.97 54.95
CA SER A 86 -16.12 -26.21 55.17
C SER A 86 -16.32 -27.47 54.26
N ASN A 87 -15.30 -27.80 53.45
CA ASN A 87 -14.53 -29.07 53.22
C ASN A 87 -15.12 -30.53 53.09
N LEU A 88 -14.28 -31.41 52.46
CA LEU A 88 -14.23 -32.91 52.41
C LEU A 88 -15.12 -33.61 51.33
N HIS A 89 -14.80 -34.79 50.73
CA HIS A 89 -13.71 -35.77 50.91
C HIS A 89 -13.35 -36.60 49.62
N SER A 90 -12.05 -36.95 49.48
CA SER A 90 -11.34 -38.04 48.76
C SER A 90 -12.03 -39.22 48.00
N GLY A 91 -11.35 -39.74 46.95
CA GLY A 91 -11.47 -41.11 46.38
C GLY A 91 -10.48 -41.37 45.22
N SER A 92 -9.96 -42.59 45.01
CA SER A 92 -8.84 -42.88 44.06
C SER A 92 -8.92 -44.21 43.29
N SER A 93 -8.31 -44.28 42.08
CA SER A 93 -7.70 -45.48 41.47
C SER A 93 -6.99 -45.13 40.13
N LEU A 94 -6.16 -46.04 39.61
CA LEU A 94 -5.23 -45.82 38.48
C LEU A 94 -5.74 -46.38 37.14
N LEU A 95 -5.37 -45.74 36.02
CA LEU A 95 -4.67 -46.37 34.87
C LEU A 95 -4.32 -45.35 33.76
N ASN A 96 -3.14 -45.52 33.15
CA ASN A 96 -2.58 -44.80 31.99
C ASN A 96 -1.42 -45.71 31.44
N PRO A 97 -0.81 -45.54 30.25
CA PRO A 97 -0.91 -44.40 29.32
C PRO A 97 -1.10 -44.73 27.83
N ARG A 98 -1.38 -43.69 27.01
CA ARG A 98 -0.60 -43.34 25.79
C ARG A 98 -1.10 -42.04 25.15
N THR A 99 -0.48 -40.92 25.53
CA THR A 99 -0.49 -39.67 24.75
C THR A 99 0.92 -39.39 24.25
N PHE A 100 1.05 -39.03 22.96
CA PHE A 100 2.32 -38.58 22.40
C PHE A 100 2.44 -37.06 22.61
N ASP A 101 3.43 -36.64 23.38
CA ASP A 101 3.78 -35.23 23.56
C ASP A 101 5.00 -34.90 22.69
N ILE A 102 4.98 -33.77 22.00
CA ILE A 102 6.09 -33.31 21.14
C ILE A 102 6.50 -31.91 21.60
N THR A 103 7.31 -31.89 22.64
CA THR A 103 8.03 -30.70 23.11
C THR A 103 9.51 -31.03 23.28
N THR A 104 10.34 -29.98 23.28
CA THR A 104 11.81 -29.95 23.29
C THR A 104 12.54 -30.19 21.95
N VAL A 105 13.20 -29.13 21.49
CA VAL A 105 14.51 -29.18 20.81
C VAL A 105 15.42 -28.29 21.66
N PRO A 106 16.60 -28.76 22.11
CA PRO A 106 17.40 -28.01 23.08
C PRO A 106 18.09 -26.79 22.44
N LEU A 107 18.04 -25.66 23.15
CA LEU A 107 18.93 -24.52 22.90
C LEU A 107 20.19 -24.70 23.75
N THR A 108 21.35 -24.80 23.10
CA THR A 108 22.65 -24.83 23.77
C THR A 108 23.04 -23.44 24.26
N THR A 109 22.91 -23.21 25.56
CA THR A 109 23.38 -21.98 26.21
C THR A 109 24.87 -22.07 26.52
N GLU A 110 25.72 -21.33 25.81
CA GLU A 110 27.12 -21.15 26.22
C GLU A 110 27.21 -20.20 27.42
N THR A 111 27.64 -20.73 28.55
CA THR A 111 27.83 -19.99 29.81
C THR A 111 29.23 -19.36 29.85
N CYS A 112 29.34 -18.12 29.38
CA CYS A 112 30.60 -17.37 29.48
C CYS A 112 30.89 -17.01 30.95
N GLY A 113 31.76 -17.79 31.60
CA GLY A 113 32.05 -17.68 33.03
C GLY A 113 32.72 -16.35 33.42
N GLY A 114 32.25 -15.75 34.51
CA GLY A 114 32.78 -14.48 35.01
C GLY A 114 34.20 -14.56 35.55
N ARG A 115 34.98 -13.48 35.39
CA ARG A 115 36.25 -13.28 36.10
C ARG A 115 36.34 -11.83 36.58
N LEU A 116 36.45 -11.66 37.89
CA LEU A 116 36.62 -10.37 38.56
C LEU A 116 38.05 -9.86 38.35
N CYS A 117 38.19 -8.55 38.11
CA CYS A 117 39.40 -7.77 38.41
C CYS A 117 39.02 -6.30 38.69
N PRO A 118 39.83 -5.56 39.46
CA PRO A 118 39.29 -4.55 40.39
C PRO A 118 39.27 -3.11 39.86
N GLU A 119 38.52 -2.28 40.59
CA GLU A 119 38.48 -0.83 40.43
C GLU A 119 39.85 -0.15 40.68
N LYS A 120 40.09 0.96 39.98
CA LYS A 120 41.04 2.00 40.40
C LYS A 120 40.42 3.37 40.19
N HIS A 121 40.38 4.20 41.23
CA HIS A 121 40.06 5.61 41.10
C HIS A 121 41.18 6.38 40.37
N GLY A 122 40.78 7.36 39.56
CA GLY A 122 41.67 8.30 38.87
C GLY A 122 40.84 9.29 38.06
N GLY A 123 40.64 10.50 38.58
CA GLY A 123 39.69 11.47 38.01
C GLY A 123 40.31 12.42 36.98
N THR A 124 39.62 12.62 35.85
CA THR A 124 39.86 13.72 34.90
C THR A 124 38.54 14.27 34.34
N ARG A 125 38.56 15.49 33.81
CA ARG A 125 37.39 16.32 33.47
C ARG A 125 36.49 15.71 32.36
N PRO A 126 35.17 15.97 32.37
CA PRO A 126 34.25 15.52 31.32
C PRO A 126 34.45 16.31 30.02
N SER A 127 34.36 15.63 28.88
CA SER A 127 34.35 16.28 27.56
C SER A 127 33.47 15.51 26.54
N SER A 128 32.98 16.26 25.54
CA SER A 128 32.38 15.85 24.25
C SER A 128 31.17 14.87 24.18
N SER A 129 30.87 14.05 25.18
CA SER A 129 29.84 13.00 25.08
C SER A 129 28.40 13.52 24.84
N SER A 130 28.05 14.68 25.38
CA SER A 130 26.70 15.26 25.31
C SER A 130 26.29 15.75 23.92
N SER A 131 27.24 16.23 23.09
CA SER A 131 26.96 16.69 21.73
C SER A 131 26.69 15.53 20.77
N LEU A 132 27.35 14.37 20.99
CA LEU A 132 27.12 13.14 20.24
C LEU A 132 25.73 12.55 20.54
N ALA A 133 25.34 12.54 21.82
CA ALA A 133 23.99 12.14 22.24
C ALA A 133 22.89 13.02 21.62
N LEU A 134 23.11 14.35 21.55
CA LEU A 134 22.18 15.29 20.90
C LEU A 134 22.15 15.17 19.37
N ARG A 135 23.24 14.76 18.71
CA ARG A 135 23.19 14.36 17.29
C ARG A 135 22.37 13.08 17.11
N ASN A 136 22.53 12.07 17.97
CA ASN A 136 21.78 10.82 17.88
C ASN A 136 20.29 10.98 18.21
N SER A 137 19.91 11.87 19.13
CA SER A 137 18.49 12.15 19.37
C SER A 137 17.82 12.86 18.18
N ARG A 138 18.53 13.77 17.48
CA ARG A 138 18.08 14.34 16.18
C ARG A 138 18.09 13.32 15.03
N SER A 139 19.00 12.33 15.06
CA SER A 139 19.05 11.23 14.09
C SER A 139 17.77 10.37 14.10
N SER A 140 17.10 10.24 15.25
CA SER A 140 15.87 9.43 15.35
C SER A 140 14.73 9.89 14.42
N ARG A 141 14.48 11.20 14.33
CA ARG A 141 13.37 11.83 13.56
C ARG A 141 13.63 11.95 12.06
N THR A 142 14.83 11.56 11.60
CA THR A 142 15.25 11.72 10.19
C THR A 142 15.28 10.43 9.39
N ARG A 143 14.98 9.26 9.99
CA ARG A 143 15.14 7.94 9.34
C ARG A 143 14.15 7.66 8.18
N ASN A 144 12.87 7.96 8.34
CA ASN A 144 11.76 7.46 7.49
C ASN A 144 11.73 7.92 6.01
N TRP A 145 12.77 8.62 5.53
CA TRP A 145 12.93 9.02 4.13
C TRP A 145 14.39 8.85 3.63
N ARG A 146 15.28 8.26 4.44
CA ARG A 146 16.72 8.17 4.14
C ARG A 146 17.01 7.38 2.87
N VAL A 147 16.29 6.29 2.60
CA VAL A 147 16.44 5.53 1.35
C VAL A 147 16.37 6.45 0.13
N VAL A 148 15.42 7.39 0.11
CA VAL A 148 15.21 8.31 -1.01
C VAL A 148 16.24 9.45 -1.01
N TYR A 149 16.53 10.05 0.15
CA TYR A 149 17.51 11.13 0.26
C TYR A 149 18.95 10.66 0.00
N ASP A 150 19.35 9.51 0.55
CA ASP A 150 20.68 8.95 0.38
C ASP A 150 20.91 8.48 -1.06
N GLY A 151 19.88 7.95 -1.74
CA GLY A 151 19.92 7.67 -3.18
C GLY A 151 20.09 8.94 -4.03
N LEU A 152 19.44 10.05 -3.65
CA LEU A 152 19.69 11.36 -4.25
C LEU A 152 21.12 11.86 -3.99
N VAL A 153 21.63 11.74 -2.76
CA VAL A 153 23.01 12.13 -2.42
C VAL A 153 24.03 11.27 -3.17
N ALA A 154 23.77 9.97 -3.38
CA ALA A 154 24.59 9.11 -4.22
C ALA A 154 24.56 9.55 -5.70
N THR A 155 23.38 9.91 -6.22
CA THR A 155 23.23 10.47 -7.59
C THR A 155 24.01 11.76 -7.77
N ALA A 156 24.06 12.61 -6.74
CA ALA A 156 24.85 13.85 -6.73
C ALA A 156 26.35 13.65 -6.40
N ARG A 157 26.82 12.40 -6.21
CA ARG A 157 28.21 12.07 -5.84
C ARG A 157 28.76 10.94 -6.72
N PRO A 158 29.06 11.21 -8.01
CA PRO A 158 29.57 10.21 -8.95
C PRO A 158 30.85 9.52 -8.49
N SER A 159 31.71 10.18 -7.70
CA SER A 159 33.01 9.66 -7.27
C SER A 159 32.93 8.41 -6.39
N SER A 160 31.82 8.18 -5.67
CA SER A 160 31.62 6.97 -4.85
C SER A 160 30.96 5.81 -5.58
N SER A 161 30.18 6.09 -6.63
CA SER A 161 29.43 5.09 -7.41
C SER A 161 28.88 5.76 -8.69
N PRO A 162 29.67 5.82 -9.78
CA PRO A 162 29.25 6.48 -11.02
C PRO A 162 28.10 5.70 -11.68
N ALA A 163 27.23 6.42 -12.40
CA ALA A 163 26.19 5.79 -13.21
C ALA A 163 26.81 4.96 -14.34
N ARG A 164 26.17 3.83 -14.70
CA ARG A 164 26.73 2.79 -15.60
C ARG A 164 25.99 2.64 -16.94
N GLY A 165 25.21 3.65 -17.35
CA GLY A 165 24.53 3.64 -18.65
C GLY A 165 25.44 4.06 -19.82
N PRO A 166 25.10 3.72 -21.07
CA PRO A 166 25.89 4.04 -22.27
C PRO A 166 26.24 5.53 -22.48
N LEU A 167 25.48 6.46 -21.89
CA LEU A 167 25.66 7.91 -21.98
C LEU A 167 26.49 8.48 -20.81
N ALA A 168 26.66 7.74 -19.71
CA ALA A 168 27.34 8.21 -18.51
C ALA A 168 28.80 8.67 -18.74
N PRO A 169 29.63 8.02 -19.58
CA PRO A 169 30.97 8.52 -19.90
C PRO A 169 30.94 9.89 -20.58
N LYS A 170 30.05 10.07 -21.58
CA LYS A 170 29.87 11.34 -22.30
C LYS A 170 29.35 12.45 -21.41
N LEU A 171 28.47 12.14 -20.46
CA LEU A 171 28.04 13.10 -19.44
C LEU A 171 29.20 13.51 -18.53
N ALA A 172 30.09 12.58 -18.16
CA ALA A 172 31.28 12.90 -17.38
C ALA A 172 32.29 13.77 -18.17
N GLU A 173 32.50 13.50 -19.46
CA GLU A 173 33.29 14.35 -20.37
C GLU A 173 32.73 15.78 -20.46
N MET A 174 31.40 15.93 -20.43
CA MET A 174 30.70 17.23 -20.40
C MET A 174 30.66 17.91 -19.02
N GLY A 175 31.31 17.34 -17.99
CA GLY A 175 31.26 17.85 -16.61
C GLY A 175 29.93 17.59 -15.87
N LEU A 176 29.00 16.84 -16.49
CA LEU A 176 27.69 16.47 -15.99
C LEU A 176 27.69 15.04 -15.38
N ALA A 177 28.79 14.63 -14.75
CA ALA A 177 28.94 13.32 -14.14
C ALA A 177 27.89 13.08 -13.05
N VAL A 178 27.12 11.99 -13.16
CA VAL A 178 26.11 11.58 -12.17
C VAL A 178 26.41 10.21 -11.59
N GLY A 179 26.06 10.02 -10.32
CA GLY A 179 26.14 8.74 -9.63
C GLY A 179 24.90 7.87 -9.83
N SER A 180 24.97 6.63 -9.35
CA SER A 180 23.84 5.70 -9.33
C SER A 180 23.02 5.86 -8.03
N PRO A 181 21.69 6.12 -8.07
CA PRO A 181 20.87 6.13 -6.86
C PRO A 181 20.80 4.74 -6.21
N TYR A 182 20.99 3.68 -6.98
CA TYR A 182 20.98 2.28 -6.54
C TYR A 182 22.20 1.90 -5.70
N ALA A 183 23.22 2.76 -5.65
CA ALA A 183 24.29 2.65 -4.66
C ALA A 183 23.78 2.79 -3.22
N ARG A 184 22.62 3.44 -3.00
CA ARG A 184 21.87 3.27 -1.75
C ARG A 184 21.15 1.93 -1.79
N ALA A 185 21.66 0.97 -1.00
CA ALA A 185 20.94 -0.27 -0.72
C ALA A 185 19.48 0.01 -0.33
N THR A 186 18.58 -0.83 -0.83
CA THR A 186 17.10 -0.70 -0.73
C THR A 186 16.43 0.39 -1.58
N PHE A 187 17.17 1.25 -2.30
CA PHE A 187 16.55 2.15 -3.28
C PHE A 187 15.98 1.34 -4.46
N ARG A 188 14.66 1.36 -4.66
CA ARG A 188 13.93 0.60 -5.70
C ARG A 188 12.95 1.46 -6.51
N TYR A 189 13.12 2.77 -6.46
CA TYR A 189 12.30 3.71 -7.23
C TYR A 189 12.91 3.97 -8.62
N THR A 190 12.16 4.62 -9.49
CA THR A 190 12.69 5.21 -10.72
C THR A 190 13.69 6.35 -10.41
N PRO A 191 14.71 6.62 -11.24
CA PRO A 191 15.60 7.77 -11.06
C PRO A 191 14.86 9.11 -11.20
N LEU A 192 13.67 9.12 -11.82
CA LEU A 192 12.80 10.30 -11.87
C LEU A 192 12.48 10.83 -10.46
N LEU A 193 12.43 9.97 -9.44
CA LEU A 193 12.21 10.39 -8.05
C LEU A 193 13.37 11.24 -7.51
N VAL A 194 14.63 10.87 -7.79
CA VAL A 194 15.78 11.65 -7.31
C VAL A 194 15.97 12.92 -8.14
N VAL A 195 15.70 12.89 -9.45
CA VAL A 195 15.65 14.11 -10.27
C VAL A 195 14.60 15.09 -9.73
N LEU A 196 13.40 14.60 -9.44
CA LEU A 196 12.29 15.38 -8.87
C LEU A 196 12.64 15.97 -7.50
N LEU A 197 13.33 15.22 -6.64
CA LEU A 197 13.70 15.65 -5.29
C LEU A 197 15.03 16.40 -5.20
N SER A 198 15.66 16.73 -6.33
CA SER A 198 16.92 17.48 -6.38
C SER A 198 16.98 18.77 -5.53
N PRO A 199 15.91 19.55 -5.29
CA PRO A 199 15.95 20.67 -4.33
C PRO A 199 16.35 20.28 -2.90
N ALA A 200 16.19 19.01 -2.51
CA ALA A 200 16.61 18.50 -1.20
C ALA A 200 18.14 18.52 -1.00
N LEU A 201 18.94 18.60 -2.07
CA LEU A 201 20.39 18.79 -2.01
C LEU A 201 20.77 20.16 -1.43
N ILE A 202 19.94 21.18 -1.64
CA ILE A 202 20.12 22.53 -1.07
C ILE A 202 19.74 22.51 0.41
N ALA A 203 18.56 21.97 0.72
CA ALA A 203 18.13 21.71 2.09
C ALA A 203 17.12 20.57 2.17
N GLN A 204 17.36 19.60 3.06
CA GLN A 204 16.52 18.39 3.24
C GLN A 204 15.02 18.67 3.38
N VAL A 205 14.65 19.80 3.99
CA VAL A 205 13.24 20.20 4.18
C VAL A 205 12.52 20.44 2.84
N LEU A 206 13.22 20.93 1.80
CA LEU A 206 12.63 21.26 0.51
C LEU A 206 12.10 20.00 -0.21
N GLY A 207 12.80 18.87 -0.13
CA GLY A 207 12.32 17.60 -0.67
C GLY A 207 11.03 17.12 0.00
N ARG A 208 10.95 17.24 1.34
CA ARG A 208 9.73 16.88 2.08
C ARG A 208 8.57 17.84 1.78
N LEU A 209 8.84 19.14 1.71
CA LEU A 209 7.84 20.14 1.33
C LEU A 209 7.31 19.90 -0.09
N LEU A 210 8.16 19.51 -1.04
CA LEU A 210 7.76 19.17 -2.39
C LEU A 210 6.84 17.93 -2.45
N LEU A 211 7.10 16.90 -1.63
CA LEU A 211 6.19 15.75 -1.50
C LEU A 211 4.84 16.12 -0.85
N ILE A 212 4.84 17.06 0.11
CA ILE A 212 3.61 17.62 0.68
C ILE A 212 2.85 18.44 -0.37
N VAL A 213 3.55 19.23 -1.22
CA VAL A 213 2.93 19.95 -2.34
C VAL A 213 2.26 18.97 -3.32
N PHE A 214 2.89 17.84 -3.67
CA PHE A 214 2.24 16.82 -4.49
C PHE A 214 1.03 16.16 -3.81
N THR A 215 1.04 16.05 -2.48
CA THR A 215 -0.12 15.57 -1.71
C THR A 215 -1.28 16.57 -1.80
N LEU A 216 -1.02 17.88 -1.64
CA LEU A 216 -2.04 18.92 -1.77
C LEU A 216 -2.54 19.07 -3.21
N ALA A 217 -1.64 18.93 -4.20
CA ALA A 217 -1.97 19.02 -5.61
C ALA A 217 -3.01 17.99 -6.08
N VAL A 218 -3.06 16.79 -5.48
CA VAL A 218 -4.14 15.81 -5.76
C VAL A 218 -5.52 16.38 -5.45
N SER A 219 -5.67 17.14 -4.36
CA SER A 219 -6.95 17.77 -4.04
C SER A 219 -7.27 18.94 -4.98
N VAL A 220 -6.28 19.73 -5.37
CA VAL A 220 -6.47 20.88 -6.29
C VAL A 220 -6.77 20.43 -7.72
N VAL A 221 -6.13 19.38 -8.22
CA VAL A 221 -6.35 18.84 -9.57
C VAL A 221 -7.70 18.14 -9.70
N LEU A 222 -8.27 17.63 -8.60
CA LEU A 222 -9.59 17.00 -8.58
C LEU A 222 -10.73 17.97 -8.20
N ASP A 223 -10.42 19.23 -7.89
CA ASP A 223 -11.43 20.24 -7.58
C ASP A 223 -12.22 20.66 -8.84
N GLY A 224 -13.52 20.93 -8.70
CA GLY A 224 -14.44 21.20 -9.82
C GLY A 224 -14.74 20.01 -10.78
N GLU A 225 -13.94 18.94 -10.77
CA GLU A 225 -14.15 17.72 -11.57
C GLU A 225 -15.21 16.76 -11.01
N VAL A 226 -15.60 17.00 -9.76
CA VAL A 226 -16.45 16.17 -8.90
C VAL A 226 -17.69 16.93 -8.43
N ASP A 227 -18.74 16.22 -8.02
CA ASP A 227 -19.93 16.81 -7.41
C ASP A 227 -19.68 17.17 -5.93
N ASP A 228 -20.56 17.93 -5.27
CA ASP A 228 -20.43 18.28 -3.84
C ASP A 228 -20.22 17.05 -2.94
N SER A 229 -20.82 15.91 -3.32
CA SER A 229 -20.65 14.64 -2.60
C SER A 229 -19.23 14.07 -2.82
N GLY A 230 -18.72 14.13 -4.05
CA GLY A 230 -17.35 13.78 -4.42
C GLY A 230 -16.30 14.70 -3.80
N TRP A 231 -16.58 16.00 -3.69
CA TRP A 231 -15.73 16.98 -2.99
C TRP A 231 -15.60 16.64 -1.51
N ARG A 232 -16.72 16.31 -0.84
CA ARG A 232 -16.70 15.82 0.55
C ARG A 232 -15.94 14.48 0.67
N ARG A 233 -16.10 13.54 -0.26
CA ARG A 233 -15.32 12.29 -0.31
C ARG A 233 -13.82 12.58 -0.47
N LEU A 234 -13.44 13.48 -1.37
CA LEU A 234 -12.05 13.87 -1.66
C LEU A 234 -11.35 14.40 -0.40
N HIS A 235 -11.91 15.41 0.26
CA HIS A 235 -11.26 15.99 1.43
C HIS A 235 -11.27 15.05 2.65
N ALA A 236 -12.34 14.27 2.86
CA ALA A 236 -12.39 13.31 3.96
C ALA A 236 -11.41 12.13 3.78
N LEU A 237 -11.22 11.64 2.56
CA LEU A 237 -10.41 10.45 2.27
C LEU A 237 -8.96 10.78 1.90
N TRP A 238 -8.67 11.99 1.45
CA TRP A 238 -7.32 12.42 1.08
C TRP A 238 -6.77 13.51 2.01
N SER A 239 -7.31 14.73 1.98
CA SER A 239 -6.70 15.90 2.65
C SER A 239 -6.73 15.84 4.18
N LEU A 240 -7.82 15.30 4.75
CA LEU A 240 -8.06 15.22 6.20
C LEU A 240 -7.81 13.81 6.76
N ASN A 241 -7.45 12.85 5.90
CA ASN A 241 -7.23 11.47 6.31
C ASN A 241 -5.90 11.35 7.08
N PRO A 242 -5.90 10.93 8.36
CA PRO A 242 -4.68 10.86 9.16
C PRO A 242 -3.65 9.86 8.61
N VAL A 243 -4.09 8.84 7.87
CA VAL A 243 -3.18 7.89 7.20
C VAL A 243 -2.42 8.56 6.06
N VAL A 244 -3.12 9.33 5.22
CA VAL A 244 -2.51 10.08 4.09
C VAL A 244 -1.58 11.18 4.62
N LEU A 245 -2.02 11.92 5.63
CA LEU A 245 -1.21 12.97 6.27
C LEU A 245 0.08 12.41 6.89
N ASN A 246 0.02 11.29 7.61
CA ASN A 246 1.20 10.63 8.18
C ASN A 246 2.14 10.10 7.09
N ILE A 247 1.60 9.37 6.09
CA ILE A 247 2.40 8.79 5.00
C ILE A 247 3.05 9.87 4.13
N SER A 248 2.42 11.03 3.97
CA SER A 248 3.00 12.15 3.21
C SER A 248 4.05 12.92 4.01
N THR A 249 3.74 13.32 5.25
CA THR A 249 4.63 14.18 6.07
C THR A 249 5.92 13.48 6.52
N ARG A 250 5.94 12.14 6.60
CA ARG A 250 7.19 11.38 6.83
C ARG A 250 8.17 11.44 5.64
N GLY A 251 7.70 11.82 4.45
CA GLY A 251 8.49 11.92 3.22
C GLY A 251 8.36 10.73 2.26
N SER A 252 7.19 10.08 2.20
CA SER A 252 6.94 9.00 1.24
C SER A 252 6.54 9.56 -0.14
N PRO A 253 7.02 8.99 -1.27
CA PRO A 253 6.77 9.52 -2.62
C PRO A 253 5.41 9.14 -3.21
N GLU A 254 4.53 8.46 -2.45
CA GLU A 254 3.30 7.82 -2.93
C GLU A 254 2.21 8.80 -3.42
N ALA A 255 2.30 10.08 -3.05
CA ALA A 255 1.41 11.11 -3.60
C ALA A 255 1.64 11.35 -5.11
N VAL A 256 2.88 11.18 -5.60
CA VAL A 256 3.24 11.45 -7.00
C VAL A 256 2.55 10.49 -7.99
N PRO A 257 2.58 9.14 -7.84
CA PRO A 257 1.86 8.24 -8.74
C PRO A 257 0.33 8.37 -8.59
N CYS A 258 -0.18 8.76 -7.41
CA CYS A 258 -1.59 9.13 -7.25
C CYS A 258 -1.95 10.36 -8.10
N LEU A 259 -1.12 11.41 -8.10
CA LEU A 259 -1.32 12.60 -8.92
C LEU A 259 -1.22 12.31 -10.43
N LEU A 260 -0.26 11.48 -10.86
CA LEU A 260 -0.18 11.01 -12.25
C LEU A 260 -1.41 10.19 -12.64
N THR A 261 -1.95 9.38 -11.72
CA THR A 261 -3.21 8.65 -11.92
C THR A 261 -4.41 9.60 -11.99
N CYS A 262 -4.44 10.70 -11.24
CA CYS A 262 -5.45 11.76 -11.39
C CYS A 262 -5.39 12.35 -12.81
N GLY A 263 -4.21 12.75 -13.28
CA GLY A 263 -4.02 13.27 -14.64
C GLY A 263 -4.51 12.32 -15.73
N LEU A 264 -4.24 11.01 -15.59
CA LEU A 264 -4.78 9.97 -16.45
C LEU A 264 -6.32 9.92 -16.42
N ILE A 265 -6.93 9.89 -15.23
CA ILE A 265 -8.41 9.90 -15.08
C ILE A 265 -9.01 11.13 -15.77
N LEU A 266 -8.46 12.33 -15.57
CA LEU A 266 -8.97 13.55 -16.18
C LEU A 266 -8.87 13.53 -17.71
N CYS A 267 -7.78 12.99 -18.26
CA CYS A 267 -7.63 12.83 -19.71
C CYS A 267 -8.63 11.79 -20.27
N LEU A 268 -8.82 10.64 -19.60
CA LEU A 268 -9.82 9.63 -20.00
C LEU A 268 -11.27 10.16 -19.94
N ARG A 269 -11.56 11.03 -18.98
CA ARG A 269 -12.86 11.72 -18.86
C ARG A 269 -13.08 12.70 -20.01
N ARG A 270 -12.09 13.56 -20.31
CA ARG A 270 -12.11 14.52 -21.42
C ARG A 270 -12.07 13.85 -22.81
N ALA A 271 -11.47 12.65 -22.90
CA ALA A 271 -11.54 11.76 -24.05
C ALA A 271 -12.93 11.15 -24.28
N GLY A 272 -13.87 11.32 -23.34
CA GLY A 272 -15.19 10.71 -23.39
C GLY A 272 -15.14 9.18 -23.34
N LEU A 273 -14.24 8.60 -22.53
CA LEU A 273 -14.16 7.17 -22.23
C LEU A 273 -14.80 6.81 -20.88
N SER A 274 -14.88 7.78 -19.97
CA SER A 274 -15.70 7.71 -18.75
C SER A 274 -17.12 8.21 -18.99
N ARG A 275 -18.05 7.91 -18.08
CA ARG A 275 -19.36 8.59 -18.03
C ARG A 275 -19.15 10.07 -17.63
N PRO A 276 -19.77 11.05 -18.33
CA PRO A 276 -19.74 12.43 -17.90
C PRO A 276 -20.51 12.59 -16.58
N THR A 277 -19.92 13.27 -15.59
CA THR A 277 -20.58 13.58 -14.31
C THR A 277 -21.62 14.70 -14.41
N ARG A 278 -21.60 15.45 -15.53
CA ARG A 278 -22.54 16.52 -15.84
C ARG A 278 -22.97 16.34 -17.30
N PRO A 279 -24.26 16.26 -17.63
CA PRO A 279 -24.67 16.34 -19.03
C PRO A 279 -24.25 17.71 -19.55
N THR A 280 -23.43 17.75 -20.60
CA THR A 280 -23.12 18.98 -21.32
C THR A 280 -24.46 19.54 -21.81
N PRO A 281 -24.86 20.78 -21.47
CA PRO A 281 -26.11 21.33 -21.97
C PRO A 281 -26.03 21.42 -23.49
N SER A 282 -26.83 20.62 -24.18
CA SER A 282 -26.91 20.60 -25.64
C SER A 282 -27.64 21.86 -26.11
N VAL A 283 -26.92 22.98 -26.18
CA VAL A 283 -27.45 24.28 -26.64
C VAL A 283 -27.67 24.20 -28.15
N THR A 284 -28.82 23.65 -28.53
CA THR A 284 -29.28 23.54 -29.93
C THR A 284 -29.72 24.90 -30.47
N VAL A 285 -28.75 25.72 -30.88
CA VAL A 285 -28.97 27.01 -31.54
C VAL A 285 -29.55 26.79 -32.93
N ARG A 286 -30.86 26.52 -33.02
CA ARG A 286 -31.62 26.46 -34.28
C ARG A 286 -31.70 27.86 -34.92
N LYS A 287 -30.67 28.23 -35.68
CA LYS A 287 -30.66 29.41 -36.55
C LYS A 287 -31.11 29.00 -37.96
N ALA A 288 -32.24 29.51 -38.42
CA ALA A 288 -32.87 29.04 -39.66
C ALA A 288 -31.98 29.22 -40.91
N GLY A 289 -32.01 28.22 -41.79
CA GLY A 289 -31.60 28.35 -43.20
C GLY A 289 -30.21 27.82 -43.60
N ARG A 290 -29.26 27.59 -42.69
CA ARG A 290 -27.87 27.21 -43.07
C ARG A 290 -27.13 26.34 -42.04
N VAL A 291 -27.80 25.28 -41.57
CA VAL A 291 -27.39 24.55 -40.35
C VAL A 291 -26.41 23.37 -40.61
N ILE A 292 -26.51 22.72 -41.78
CA ILE A 292 -25.86 21.43 -42.05
C ILE A 292 -24.32 21.51 -41.98
N ASP A 293 -23.74 22.57 -42.57
CA ASP A 293 -22.28 22.78 -42.56
C ASP A 293 -21.75 23.06 -41.13
N THR A 294 -22.54 23.75 -40.30
CA THR A 294 -22.15 24.11 -38.93
C THR A 294 -22.25 22.96 -37.93
N GLU A 295 -23.29 22.12 -38.02
CA GLU A 295 -23.43 20.97 -37.11
C GLU A 295 -22.39 19.88 -37.43
N THR A 296 -22.09 19.66 -38.71
CA THR A 296 -21.04 18.72 -39.14
C THR A 296 -19.63 19.21 -38.76
N ALA A 297 -19.34 20.51 -38.92
CA ALA A 297 -18.07 21.10 -38.46
C ALA A 297 -17.91 21.03 -36.94
N ALA A 298 -18.96 21.32 -36.16
CA ALA A 298 -18.92 21.23 -34.71
C ALA A 298 -18.67 19.80 -34.21
N ALA A 299 -19.36 18.80 -34.79
CA ALA A 299 -19.15 17.39 -34.46
C ALA A 299 -17.75 16.89 -34.86
N ALA A 300 -17.19 17.40 -35.97
CA ALA A 300 -15.82 17.08 -36.39
C ALA A 300 -14.78 17.65 -35.41
N GLU A 301 -14.96 18.89 -34.95
CA GLU A 301 -14.06 19.51 -33.96
C GLU A 301 -14.19 18.85 -32.59
N GLU A 302 -15.40 18.49 -32.13
CA GLU A 302 -15.56 17.74 -30.88
C GLU A 302 -14.84 16.37 -30.95
N LYS A 303 -15.00 15.64 -32.05
CA LYS A 303 -14.32 14.36 -32.29
C LYS A 303 -12.78 14.51 -32.28
N LYS A 304 -12.26 15.60 -32.84
CA LYS A 304 -10.84 15.98 -32.84
C LYS A 304 -10.35 16.33 -31.42
N VAL A 305 -11.11 17.11 -30.66
CA VAL A 305 -10.82 17.40 -29.24
C VAL A 305 -10.80 16.10 -28.41
N GLN A 306 -11.80 15.23 -28.57
CA GLN A 306 -11.82 13.93 -27.89
C GLN A 306 -10.65 13.02 -28.30
N GLN A 307 -10.16 13.08 -29.55
CA GLN A 307 -8.96 12.35 -29.97
C GLN A 307 -7.69 12.90 -29.31
N ASN A 308 -7.53 14.23 -29.25
CA ASN A 308 -6.39 14.86 -28.57
C ASN A 308 -6.33 14.45 -27.09
N TRP A 309 -7.47 14.30 -26.42
CA TRP A 309 -7.51 13.80 -25.04
C TRP A 309 -7.25 12.29 -24.90
N GLN A 310 -7.56 11.46 -25.92
CA GLN A 310 -7.14 10.06 -25.95
C GLN A 310 -5.61 9.95 -26.07
N ASP A 311 -5.02 10.75 -26.95
CA ASP A 311 -3.57 10.81 -27.15
C ASP A 311 -2.86 11.32 -25.87
N ALA A 312 -3.42 12.34 -25.21
CA ALA A 312 -2.95 12.81 -23.91
C ALA A 312 -3.10 11.76 -22.79
N ALA A 313 -4.17 10.96 -22.80
CA ALA A 313 -4.34 9.86 -21.86
C ALA A 313 -3.33 8.73 -22.07
N ALA A 314 -2.93 8.45 -23.32
CA ALA A 314 -1.86 7.50 -23.64
C ALA A 314 -0.49 7.97 -23.09
N VAL A 315 -0.19 9.27 -23.25
CA VAL A 315 0.99 9.90 -22.63
C VAL A 315 0.91 9.84 -21.10
N ALA A 316 -0.21 10.21 -20.50
CA ALA A 316 -0.40 10.18 -19.05
C ALA A 316 -0.23 8.78 -18.45
N LEU A 317 -0.75 7.75 -19.12
CA LEU A 317 -0.57 6.34 -18.74
C LEU A 317 0.91 5.93 -18.79
N ALA A 318 1.62 6.30 -19.87
CA ALA A 318 3.04 6.01 -20.02
C ALA A 318 3.90 6.70 -18.95
N LEU A 319 3.62 7.97 -18.63
CA LEU A 319 4.28 8.71 -17.55
C LEU A 319 4.02 8.06 -16.18
N ALA A 320 2.76 7.72 -15.88
CA ALA A 320 2.36 7.09 -14.63
C ALA A 320 3.04 5.72 -14.43
N ALA A 321 2.99 4.85 -15.46
CA ALA A 321 3.61 3.51 -15.42
C ALA A 321 5.15 3.54 -15.38
N SER A 322 5.79 4.54 -16.02
CA SER A 322 7.25 4.71 -15.96
C SER A 322 7.73 5.31 -14.63
N TYR A 323 6.86 6.02 -13.91
CA TYR A 323 7.16 6.48 -12.56
C TYR A 323 7.04 5.34 -11.53
N LYS A 324 5.95 4.55 -11.61
CA LYS A 324 5.72 3.36 -10.78
C LYS A 324 4.87 2.39 -11.58
N ILE A 325 5.23 1.11 -11.65
CA ILE A 325 4.66 0.19 -12.65
C ILE A 325 3.14 -0.08 -12.55
N PHE A 326 2.50 0.16 -11.39
CA PHE A 326 1.11 -0.30 -11.16
C PHE A 326 0.05 0.25 -12.13
N PRO A 327 0.07 1.50 -12.64
CA PRO A 327 -0.94 2.00 -13.60
C PRO A 327 -0.99 1.23 -14.92
N ALA A 328 0.02 0.42 -15.24
CA ALA A 328 -0.05 -0.52 -16.37
C ALA A 328 -1.22 -1.52 -16.25
N ILE A 329 -1.73 -1.78 -15.03
CA ILE A 329 -2.92 -2.61 -14.82
C ILE A 329 -4.18 -2.05 -15.50
N TYR A 330 -4.23 -0.75 -15.80
CA TYR A 330 -5.39 -0.12 -16.42
C TYR A 330 -5.50 -0.39 -17.94
N VAL A 331 -4.46 -0.98 -18.56
CA VAL A 331 -4.46 -1.24 -20.02
C VAL A 331 -5.67 -2.06 -20.47
N PRO A 332 -6.03 -3.22 -19.86
CA PRO A 332 -7.27 -3.94 -20.17
C PRO A 332 -8.55 -3.09 -20.09
N ALA A 333 -8.71 -2.25 -19.05
CA ALA A 333 -9.90 -1.43 -18.87
C ALA A 333 -10.01 -0.32 -19.92
N ILE A 334 -8.89 0.36 -20.22
CA ILE A 334 -8.82 1.42 -21.22
C ILE A 334 -8.99 0.84 -22.64
N TRP A 335 -8.36 -0.31 -22.93
CA TRP A 335 -8.53 -1.03 -24.20
C TRP A 335 -9.99 -1.42 -24.43
N THR A 336 -10.66 -1.94 -23.40
CA THR A 336 -12.09 -2.32 -23.47
C THR A 336 -12.99 -1.10 -23.65
N ALA A 337 -12.71 0.03 -22.97
CA ALA A 337 -13.44 1.28 -23.15
C ALA A 337 -13.28 1.83 -24.58
N LEU A 338 -12.04 1.86 -25.11
CA LEU A 338 -11.75 2.25 -26.49
C LEU A 338 -12.41 1.31 -27.51
N ALA A 339 -12.39 0.00 -27.29
CA ALA A 339 -13.04 -0.99 -28.15
C ALA A 339 -14.56 -0.79 -28.20
N ARG A 340 -15.20 -0.55 -27.05
CA ARG A 340 -16.64 -0.25 -26.96
C ARG A 340 -16.98 1.09 -27.64
N LYS A 341 -16.14 2.12 -27.49
CA LYS A 341 -16.33 3.42 -28.16
C LYS A 341 -16.07 3.37 -29.68
N SER A 342 -15.18 2.49 -30.12
CA SER A 342 -14.72 2.40 -31.53
C SER A 342 -15.39 1.28 -32.34
N GLY A 343 -16.34 0.55 -31.74
CA GLY A 343 -17.09 -0.52 -32.42
C GLY A 343 -16.36 -1.86 -32.60
N GLY A 344 -15.18 -2.06 -32.01
CA GLY A 344 -14.44 -3.32 -32.12
C GLY A 344 -13.05 -3.30 -31.50
N TRP A 345 -12.56 -4.49 -31.11
CA TRP A 345 -11.30 -4.71 -30.36
C TRP A 345 -10.00 -4.39 -31.11
N PHE A 346 -10.07 -4.20 -32.43
CA PHE A 346 -8.93 -3.95 -33.32
C PHE A 346 -9.00 -2.60 -34.04
N ALA A 347 -9.91 -1.72 -33.64
CA ALA A 347 -10.09 -0.40 -34.26
C ALA A 347 -8.85 0.50 -34.14
N GLY A 348 -8.61 1.32 -35.16
CA GLY A 348 -7.43 2.21 -35.26
C GLY A 348 -7.12 3.08 -34.03
N PRO A 349 -8.11 3.68 -33.33
CA PRO A 349 -7.84 4.47 -32.11
C PRO A 349 -7.17 3.68 -30.99
N ILE A 350 -7.43 2.36 -30.89
CA ILE A 350 -6.81 1.49 -29.87
C ILE A 350 -5.33 1.30 -30.18
N TRP A 351 -5.00 0.97 -31.43
CA TRP A 351 -3.62 0.82 -31.87
C TRP A 351 -2.85 2.15 -31.81
N ARG A 352 -3.50 3.29 -32.09
CA ARG A 352 -2.93 4.63 -31.87
C ARG A 352 -2.62 4.87 -30.39
N PHE A 353 -3.57 4.60 -29.50
CA PHE A 353 -3.39 4.75 -28.05
C PHE A 353 -2.25 3.85 -27.54
N GLY A 354 -2.22 2.59 -27.97
CA GLY A 354 -1.16 1.63 -27.65
C GLY A 354 0.21 2.08 -28.15
N ALA A 355 0.31 2.55 -29.40
CA ALA A 355 1.55 3.05 -29.99
C ALA A 355 2.06 4.31 -29.26
N ILE A 356 1.20 5.29 -28.98
CA ILE A 356 1.59 6.50 -28.24
C ILE A 356 2.06 6.14 -26.82
N THR A 357 1.35 5.23 -26.13
CA THR A 357 1.76 4.73 -24.80
C THR A 357 3.13 4.05 -24.86
N ALA A 358 3.32 3.13 -25.80
CA ALA A 358 4.54 2.35 -25.94
C ALA A 358 5.75 3.19 -26.37
N ILE A 359 5.58 4.14 -27.29
CA ILE A 359 6.64 5.06 -27.73
C ILE A 359 7.01 6.01 -26.59
N THR A 360 6.03 6.58 -25.88
CA THR A 360 6.29 7.50 -24.76
C THR A 360 7.03 6.80 -23.63
N ALA A 361 6.58 5.61 -23.22
CA ALA A 361 7.25 4.80 -22.21
C ALA A 361 8.63 4.32 -22.70
N GLY A 362 8.74 3.93 -23.97
CA GLY A 362 9.99 3.50 -24.60
C GLY A 362 11.04 4.61 -24.55
N VAL A 363 10.72 5.81 -25.03
CA VAL A 363 11.63 6.97 -25.03
C VAL A 363 12.04 7.36 -23.59
N LEU A 364 11.07 7.44 -22.67
CA LEU A 364 11.35 7.83 -21.28
C LEU A 364 12.26 6.83 -20.57
N ASN A 365 11.95 5.53 -20.64
CA ASN A 365 12.77 4.51 -19.98
C ASN A 365 14.09 4.26 -20.73
N ALA A 366 14.16 4.48 -22.05
CA ALA A 366 15.43 4.46 -22.79
C ALA A 366 16.35 5.62 -22.38
N ALA A 367 15.82 6.82 -22.11
CA ALA A 367 16.61 7.94 -21.59
C ALA A 367 17.17 7.65 -20.18
N LEU A 368 16.36 7.03 -19.30
CA LEU A 368 16.81 6.57 -17.98
C LEU A 368 17.88 5.46 -18.08
N TYR A 369 17.68 4.50 -18.98
CA TYR A 369 18.65 3.43 -19.25
C TYR A 369 19.95 3.98 -19.87
N ALA A 370 19.87 5.01 -20.72
CA ALA A 370 21.06 5.65 -21.28
C ALA A 370 21.97 6.20 -20.18
N VAL A 371 21.43 6.71 -19.07
CA VAL A 371 22.20 7.24 -17.94
C VAL A 371 22.61 6.16 -16.93
N TRP A 372 21.67 5.31 -16.48
CA TRP A 372 21.90 4.37 -15.37
C TRP A 372 22.04 2.89 -15.76
N GLY A 373 21.79 2.54 -17.02
CA GLY A 373 22.03 1.21 -17.57
C GLY A 373 21.18 0.11 -16.92
N HIS A 374 21.76 -1.09 -16.79
CA HIS A 374 21.07 -2.27 -16.27
C HIS A 374 20.65 -2.13 -14.79
N GLU A 375 21.33 -1.31 -13.99
CA GLU A 375 20.93 -1.08 -12.57
C GLU A 375 19.53 -0.50 -12.48
N PHE A 376 19.21 0.50 -13.31
CA PHE A 376 17.86 1.05 -13.42
C PHE A 376 16.82 0.00 -13.83
N LEU A 377 17.07 -0.72 -14.91
CA LEU A 377 16.13 -1.73 -15.42
C LEU A 377 15.89 -2.84 -14.38
N HIS A 378 16.95 -3.26 -13.67
CA HIS A 378 16.83 -4.25 -12.63
C HIS A 378 16.06 -3.73 -11.42
N GLU A 379 16.53 -2.65 -10.79
CA GLU A 379 16.08 -2.24 -9.46
C GLU A 379 14.72 -1.52 -9.47
N THR A 380 14.32 -0.93 -10.60
CA THR A 380 12.99 -0.31 -10.78
C THR A 380 11.93 -1.29 -11.32
N PHE A 381 12.32 -2.32 -12.08
CA PHE A 381 11.36 -3.24 -12.72
C PHE A 381 11.64 -4.73 -12.45
N LEU A 382 12.76 -5.29 -12.94
CA LEU A 382 12.97 -6.75 -12.94
C LEU A 382 13.06 -7.35 -11.52
N TYR A 383 13.56 -6.58 -10.55
CA TYR A 383 13.63 -6.95 -9.14
C TYR A 383 12.25 -7.32 -8.57
N HIS A 384 11.17 -6.68 -9.02
CA HIS A 384 9.82 -6.99 -8.57
C HIS A 384 9.32 -8.36 -9.09
N LEU A 385 9.86 -8.85 -10.22
CA LEU A 385 9.54 -10.17 -10.75
C LEU A 385 10.11 -11.26 -9.84
N SER A 386 11.39 -11.16 -9.48
CA SER A 386 12.09 -12.13 -8.63
C SER A 386 11.85 -11.93 -7.12
N ARG A 387 11.46 -10.73 -6.66
CA ARG A 387 11.20 -10.45 -5.23
C ARG A 387 10.18 -11.43 -4.66
N LEU A 388 10.61 -12.10 -3.61
CA LEU A 388 9.82 -12.90 -2.70
C LEU A 388 10.17 -12.39 -1.32
N ASP A 389 9.22 -11.80 -0.60
CA ASP A 389 9.46 -11.34 0.76
C ASP A 389 9.15 -12.46 1.76
N HIS A 390 10.09 -12.71 2.67
CA HIS A 390 9.97 -13.70 3.72
C HIS A 390 9.77 -13.05 5.10
N ARG A 391 9.96 -11.73 5.22
CA ARG A 391 9.56 -11.01 6.41
C ARG A 391 8.04 -10.80 6.39
N HIS A 392 7.50 -10.70 7.59
CA HIS A 392 6.07 -10.50 7.79
C HIS A 392 5.60 -9.22 7.06
N ASN A 393 4.49 -9.33 6.35
CA ASN A 393 3.78 -8.21 5.73
C ASN A 393 2.29 -8.59 5.64
N PHE A 394 1.41 -7.67 5.26
CA PHE A 394 -0.04 -7.92 5.29
C PHE A 394 -0.48 -9.07 4.35
N SER A 395 0.35 -9.47 3.39
CA SER A 395 0.03 -10.51 2.43
C SER A 395 0.12 -11.93 2.99
N VAL A 396 -0.89 -12.74 2.69
CA VAL A 396 -0.98 -14.17 3.07
C VAL A 396 0.18 -15.04 2.56
N TYR A 397 0.94 -14.56 1.57
CA TYR A 397 2.08 -15.30 1.01
C TYR A 397 3.33 -15.29 1.91
N PHE A 398 3.46 -14.39 2.89
CA PHE A 398 4.71 -14.22 3.64
C PHE A 398 5.16 -15.50 4.37
N LEU A 399 4.25 -16.18 5.07
CA LEU A 399 4.59 -17.36 5.86
C LEU A 399 4.88 -18.60 4.98
N PRO A 400 4.09 -18.92 3.93
CA PRO A 400 4.48 -19.92 2.94
C PRO A 400 5.86 -19.66 2.31
N ILE A 401 6.18 -18.40 1.95
CA ILE A 401 7.49 -18.03 1.39
C ILE A 401 8.61 -18.20 2.41
N TYR A 402 8.38 -17.83 3.68
CA TYR A 402 9.31 -18.03 4.78
C TYR A 402 9.60 -19.52 4.99
N LEU A 403 8.57 -20.34 5.22
CA LEU A 403 8.71 -21.78 5.48
C LEU A 403 9.34 -22.51 4.29
N ALA A 404 8.97 -22.17 3.06
CA ALA A 404 9.56 -22.78 1.87
C ALA A 404 11.07 -22.46 1.68
N ARG A 405 11.61 -21.48 2.41
CA ARG A 405 13.04 -21.13 2.45
C ARG A 405 13.76 -21.66 3.70
N THR A 406 13.12 -21.62 4.87
CA THR A 406 13.77 -21.90 6.17
C THR A 406 13.50 -23.30 6.72
N ALA A 407 12.47 -24.01 6.24
CA ALA A 407 12.13 -25.33 6.76
C ALA A 407 13.20 -26.39 6.38
N PRO A 408 13.62 -27.25 7.33
CA PRO A 408 14.54 -28.35 7.04
C PRO A 408 14.01 -29.29 5.94
N ALA A 409 14.91 -29.82 5.11
CA ALA A 409 14.54 -30.66 3.96
C ALA A 409 13.59 -31.83 4.32
N ARG A 410 13.76 -32.44 5.50
CA ARG A 410 12.88 -33.50 6.04
C ARG A 410 11.41 -33.10 6.19
N VAL A 411 11.11 -31.82 6.45
CA VAL A 411 9.73 -31.30 6.55
C VAL A 411 9.14 -31.10 5.15
N LEU A 412 9.97 -30.65 4.20
CA LEU A 412 9.55 -30.39 2.82
C LEU A 412 9.45 -31.66 1.97
N ALA A 413 10.11 -32.75 2.36
CA ALA A 413 10.09 -34.05 1.67
C ALA A 413 8.70 -34.71 1.64
N GLY A 414 7.82 -34.38 2.59
CA GLY A 414 6.42 -34.85 2.61
C GLY A 414 5.47 -34.06 1.70
N LEU A 415 5.92 -32.98 1.07
CA LEU A 415 5.09 -32.18 0.15
C LEU A 415 5.28 -32.65 -1.30
N PRO A 416 4.20 -32.73 -2.11
CA PRO A 416 4.33 -32.99 -3.54
C PRO A 416 5.28 -32.00 -4.21
N GLY A 417 6.26 -32.50 -4.96
CA GLY A 417 7.32 -31.67 -5.56
C GLY A 417 6.78 -30.56 -6.48
N LEU A 418 5.61 -30.75 -7.09
CA LEU A 418 4.89 -29.72 -7.84
C LEU A 418 4.40 -28.58 -6.94
N LEU A 419 3.78 -28.90 -5.80
CA LEU A 419 3.30 -27.90 -4.83
C LEU A 419 4.47 -27.10 -4.24
N LEU A 420 5.58 -27.77 -3.90
CA LEU A 420 6.78 -27.10 -3.40
C LEU A 420 7.43 -26.20 -4.47
N LYS A 421 7.44 -26.62 -5.75
CA LYS A 421 7.86 -25.76 -6.86
C LYS A 421 6.96 -24.54 -7.01
N LEU A 422 5.63 -24.71 -6.96
CA LEU A 422 4.66 -23.60 -7.07
C LEU A 422 4.82 -22.58 -5.93
N VAL A 423 4.85 -23.03 -4.66
CA VAL A 423 5.03 -22.14 -3.50
C VAL A 423 6.37 -21.40 -3.52
N ARG A 424 7.42 -22.00 -4.08
CA ARG A 424 8.74 -21.36 -4.24
C ARG A 424 8.85 -20.44 -5.46
N HIS A 425 7.91 -20.47 -6.41
CA HIS A 425 8.08 -19.77 -7.69
C HIS A 425 7.67 -18.29 -7.59
N PRO A 426 8.56 -17.31 -7.88
CA PRO A 426 8.25 -15.87 -7.76
C PRO A 426 7.07 -15.35 -8.57
N LEU A 427 6.62 -16.13 -9.58
CA LEU A 427 5.50 -15.80 -10.45
C LEU A 427 4.20 -16.57 -10.14
N ALA A 428 4.21 -17.56 -9.23
CA ALA A 428 2.98 -18.29 -8.91
C ALA A 428 1.93 -17.42 -8.21
N SER A 429 2.38 -16.51 -7.33
CA SER A 429 1.52 -15.52 -6.65
C SER A 429 1.09 -14.36 -7.56
N PHE A 430 1.75 -14.14 -8.69
CA PHE A 430 1.27 -13.20 -9.71
C PHE A 430 0.06 -13.72 -10.50
N LEU A 431 -0.12 -15.04 -10.61
CA LEU A 431 -1.21 -15.62 -11.40
C LEU A 431 -2.61 -15.18 -10.91
N PRO A 432 -3.02 -15.39 -9.64
CA PRO A 432 -4.33 -14.93 -9.17
C PRO A 432 -4.47 -13.40 -9.23
N GLN A 433 -3.39 -12.67 -8.91
CA GLN A 433 -3.37 -11.21 -8.93
C GLN A 433 -3.64 -10.65 -10.33
N PHE A 434 -2.88 -11.07 -11.35
CA PHE A 434 -3.08 -10.60 -12.73
C PHE A 434 -4.31 -11.20 -13.39
N ALA A 435 -4.72 -12.43 -13.05
CA ALA A 435 -5.95 -13.01 -13.59
C ALA A 435 -7.19 -12.22 -13.17
N LEU A 436 -7.31 -11.85 -11.89
CA LEU A 436 -8.39 -10.99 -11.40
C LEU A 436 -8.33 -9.59 -12.05
N VAL A 437 -7.18 -8.93 -11.99
CA VAL A 437 -6.97 -7.59 -12.58
C VAL A 437 -7.30 -7.55 -14.07
N ALA A 438 -6.93 -8.58 -14.84
CA ALA A 438 -7.26 -8.68 -16.26
C ALA A 438 -8.76 -8.96 -16.48
N LEU A 439 -9.34 -9.92 -15.74
CA LEU A 439 -10.77 -10.24 -15.81
C LEU A 439 -11.63 -9.01 -15.51
N THR A 440 -11.34 -8.30 -14.41
CA THR A 440 -11.99 -7.06 -14.01
C THR A 440 -11.88 -5.98 -15.10
N GLY A 441 -10.69 -5.80 -15.67
CA GLY A 441 -10.47 -4.83 -16.75
C GLY A 441 -11.19 -5.15 -18.07
N PHE A 442 -11.27 -6.43 -18.45
CA PHE A 442 -11.93 -6.83 -19.70
C PHE A 442 -13.46 -7.01 -19.56
N ALA A 443 -13.97 -7.38 -18.39
CA ALA A 443 -15.40 -7.65 -18.17
C ALA A 443 -16.22 -6.44 -17.71
N LEU A 444 -15.67 -5.57 -16.84
CA LEU A 444 -16.48 -4.58 -16.11
C LEU A 444 -16.78 -3.25 -16.84
N PRO A 445 -15.99 -2.74 -17.80
CA PRO A 445 -16.32 -1.50 -18.54
C PRO A 445 -17.60 -1.56 -19.40
N GLY A 446 -18.26 -2.72 -19.46
CA GLY A 446 -19.63 -2.84 -20.00
C GLY A 446 -20.73 -2.44 -19.03
N THR A 447 -20.49 -2.59 -17.73
CA THR A 447 -21.49 -2.53 -16.65
C THR A 447 -21.26 -1.35 -15.72
N TYR A 448 -19.99 -1.09 -15.38
CA TYR A 448 -19.55 -0.04 -14.44
C TYR A 448 -18.81 1.09 -15.18
N SER A 449 -18.49 2.18 -14.48
CA SER A 449 -17.65 3.23 -15.06
C SER A 449 -16.19 2.78 -15.20
N LEU A 450 -15.44 3.50 -16.05
CA LEU A 450 -14.01 3.27 -16.21
C LEU A 450 -13.26 3.53 -14.89
N GLU A 451 -13.64 4.57 -14.14
CA GLU A 451 -13.09 4.86 -12.81
C GLU A 451 -13.38 3.75 -11.80
N MET A 452 -14.59 3.17 -11.80
CA MET A 452 -14.92 2.04 -10.92
C MET A 452 -14.13 0.78 -11.31
N THR A 453 -13.94 0.54 -12.61
CA THR A 453 -13.11 -0.58 -13.08
C THR A 453 -11.65 -0.41 -12.66
N MET A 454 -11.06 0.77 -12.88
CA MET A 454 -9.68 1.07 -12.48
C MET A 454 -9.51 1.04 -10.95
N PHE A 455 -10.50 1.49 -10.17
CA PHE A 455 -10.53 1.35 -8.71
C PHE A 455 -10.49 -0.12 -8.28
N LEU A 456 -11.33 -0.98 -8.87
CA LEU A 456 -11.36 -2.41 -8.56
C LEU A 456 -10.05 -3.09 -8.94
N GLN A 457 -9.52 -2.85 -10.14
CA GLN A 457 -8.20 -3.34 -10.55
C GLN A 457 -7.09 -2.90 -9.58
N THR A 458 -7.12 -1.65 -9.10
CA THR A 458 -6.17 -1.15 -8.11
C THR A 458 -6.30 -1.92 -6.79
N ALA A 459 -7.51 -2.05 -6.27
CA ALA A 459 -7.73 -2.73 -4.99
C ALA A 459 -7.44 -4.24 -5.06
N GLU A 460 -7.76 -4.91 -6.17
CA GLU A 460 -7.41 -6.32 -6.43
C GLU A 460 -5.88 -6.50 -6.54
N PHE A 461 -5.20 -5.62 -7.28
CA PHE A 461 -3.73 -5.62 -7.37
C PHE A 461 -3.06 -5.44 -6.01
N ILE A 462 -3.71 -4.74 -5.07
CA ILE A 462 -3.22 -4.53 -3.71
C ILE A 462 -3.52 -5.76 -2.82
N VAL A 463 -4.78 -6.18 -2.77
CA VAL A 463 -5.27 -7.25 -1.87
C VAL A 463 -4.65 -8.61 -2.20
N PHE A 464 -4.41 -8.91 -3.48
CA PHE A 464 -3.81 -10.17 -3.93
C PHE A 464 -2.28 -10.06 -4.16
N ASN A 465 -1.63 -8.97 -3.76
CA ASN A 465 -0.19 -8.79 -3.97
C ASN A 465 0.65 -9.79 -3.14
N LYS A 466 1.76 -10.27 -3.70
CA LYS A 466 2.76 -11.09 -2.97
C LYS A 466 3.52 -10.34 -1.88
N VAL A 467 3.51 -9.00 -1.91
CA VAL A 467 4.00 -8.13 -0.84
C VAL A 467 3.00 -6.99 -0.67
N LEU A 468 2.43 -6.83 0.53
CA LEU A 468 1.46 -5.79 0.83
C LEU A 468 1.92 -4.93 2.02
N THR A 469 2.08 -3.63 1.78
CA THR A 469 2.38 -2.62 2.81
C THR A 469 1.27 -1.56 2.87
N SER A 470 1.18 -0.86 3.99
CA SER A 470 0.27 0.27 4.28
C SER A 470 0.22 1.32 3.16
N GLN A 471 1.38 1.65 2.57
CA GLN A 471 1.55 2.64 1.51
C GLN A 471 0.56 2.45 0.37
N TYR A 472 0.28 1.19 0.02
CA TYR A 472 -0.51 0.85 -1.16
C TYR A 472 -1.97 1.27 -1.00
N PHE A 473 -2.49 1.37 0.22
CA PHE A 473 -3.86 1.80 0.50
C PHE A 473 -4.15 3.26 0.13
N LEU A 474 -3.13 4.05 -0.28
CA LEU A 474 -3.32 5.38 -0.89
C LEU A 474 -3.77 5.32 -2.35
N TRP A 475 -3.35 4.31 -3.13
CA TRP A 475 -3.57 4.28 -4.58
C TRP A 475 -5.03 4.20 -5.04
N PRO A 476 -5.98 3.52 -4.34
CA PRO A 476 -7.38 3.52 -4.76
C PRO A 476 -8.14 4.80 -4.34
N LEU A 477 -7.59 5.62 -3.44
CA LEU A 477 -8.30 6.79 -2.88
C LEU A 477 -8.65 7.86 -3.93
N PRO A 478 -7.78 8.22 -4.91
CA PRO A 478 -8.10 9.21 -5.95
C PRO A 478 -9.30 8.87 -6.84
N PHE A 479 -9.71 7.61 -6.91
CA PHE A 479 -10.89 7.21 -7.68
C PHE A 479 -12.20 7.50 -6.93
N ILE A 480 -12.21 7.36 -5.60
CA ILE A 480 -13.44 7.37 -4.76
C ILE A 480 -14.30 8.64 -4.91
N PRO A 481 -13.76 9.85 -5.14
CA PRO A 481 -14.55 11.03 -5.49
C PRO A 481 -15.46 10.83 -6.71
N PHE A 482 -15.03 10.06 -7.71
CA PHE A 482 -15.79 9.78 -8.94
C PHE A 482 -16.76 8.59 -8.85
N LEU A 483 -16.72 7.81 -7.76
CA LEU A 483 -17.53 6.60 -7.63
C LEU A 483 -18.92 6.91 -7.06
N SER A 484 -19.91 6.11 -7.50
CA SER A 484 -21.29 6.16 -7.02
C SER A 484 -21.75 4.75 -6.64
N PHE A 485 -22.43 4.66 -5.49
CA PHE A 485 -22.85 3.41 -4.88
C PHE A 485 -24.34 3.45 -4.52
N PRO A 486 -25.25 3.59 -5.50
CA PRO A 486 -26.68 3.82 -5.25
C PRO A 486 -27.37 2.66 -4.51
N SER A 487 -26.78 1.47 -4.54
CA SER A 487 -27.30 0.24 -3.92
C SER A 487 -26.52 -0.15 -2.64
N LEU A 488 -25.69 0.76 -2.09
CA LEU A 488 -24.93 0.56 -0.83
C LEU A 488 -25.49 1.41 0.30
N SER A 489 -26.03 0.77 1.35
CA SER A 489 -26.45 1.48 2.55
C SER A 489 -25.25 1.87 3.42
N TRP A 490 -25.35 3.00 4.13
CA TRP A 490 -24.35 3.44 5.11
C TRP A 490 -24.03 2.37 6.16
N THR A 491 -25.02 1.55 6.55
CA THR A 491 -24.81 0.40 7.45
C THR A 491 -23.90 -0.66 6.84
N ARG A 492 -24.12 -1.06 5.57
CA ARG A 492 -23.26 -2.03 4.88
C ARG A 492 -21.83 -1.49 4.69
N LEU A 493 -21.70 -0.22 4.31
CA LEU A 493 -20.41 0.46 4.19
C LEU A 493 -19.68 0.55 5.55
N GLY A 494 -20.40 0.93 6.61
CA GLY A 494 -19.86 1.06 7.96
C GLY A 494 -19.37 -0.27 8.54
N ILE A 495 -20.11 -1.36 8.35
CA ILE A 495 -19.68 -2.71 8.75
C ILE A 495 -18.46 -3.15 7.91
N ALA A 496 -18.45 -2.90 6.60
CA ALA A 496 -17.32 -3.25 5.73
C ALA A 496 -16.02 -2.51 6.12
N LEU A 497 -16.10 -1.19 6.32
CA LEU A 497 -14.96 -0.38 6.76
C LEU A 497 -14.52 -0.74 8.19
N GLY A 498 -15.47 -0.94 9.11
CA GLY A 498 -15.18 -1.32 10.50
C GLY A 498 -14.47 -2.67 10.59
N ALA A 499 -14.93 -3.69 9.84
CA ALA A 499 -14.26 -4.97 9.75
C ALA A 499 -12.86 -4.87 9.12
N TRP A 500 -12.70 -4.06 8.07
CA TRP A 500 -11.41 -3.87 7.39
C TRP A 500 -10.37 -3.14 8.27
N ILE A 501 -10.81 -2.17 9.08
CA ILE A 501 -9.97 -1.51 10.09
C ILE A 501 -9.62 -2.50 11.22
N ALA A 502 -10.58 -3.28 11.72
CA ALA A 502 -10.35 -4.27 12.75
C ALA A 502 -9.37 -5.37 12.33
N ALA A 503 -9.46 -5.86 11.08
CA ALA A 503 -8.54 -6.86 10.53
C ALA A 503 -7.09 -6.33 10.42
N GLN A 504 -6.91 -5.06 10.03
CA GLN A 504 -5.59 -4.42 10.07
C GLN A 504 -5.08 -4.29 11.50
N ALA A 505 -5.90 -3.78 12.44
CA ALA A 505 -5.51 -3.61 13.83
C ALA A 505 -5.11 -4.94 14.49
N LEU A 506 -5.80 -6.04 14.14
CA LEU A 506 -5.45 -7.40 14.57
C LEU A 506 -4.08 -7.84 14.02
N TRP A 507 -3.83 -7.68 12.71
CA TRP A 507 -2.53 -7.99 12.10
C TRP A 507 -1.40 -7.19 12.74
N LEU A 508 -1.62 -5.88 12.93
CA LEU A 508 -0.65 -4.97 13.51
C LEU A 508 -0.36 -5.24 14.99
N GLY A 509 -1.37 -5.69 15.75
CA GLY A 509 -1.19 -6.17 17.13
C GLY A 509 -0.27 -7.39 17.21
N TYR A 510 -0.37 -8.34 16.27
CA TYR A 510 0.55 -9.48 16.21
C TYR A 510 1.92 -9.12 15.64
N ALA A 511 2.01 -8.18 14.68
CA ALA A 511 3.28 -7.69 14.14
C ALA A 511 4.10 -6.94 15.20
N TYR A 512 3.43 -6.15 16.06
CA TYR A 512 4.06 -5.52 17.22
C TYR A 512 4.66 -6.55 18.18
N ARG A 513 3.89 -7.57 18.54
CA ARG A 513 4.36 -8.66 19.42
C ARG A 513 5.56 -9.39 18.80
N LEU A 514 5.54 -9.62 17.49
CA LEU A 514 6.63 -10.28 16.77
C LEU A 514 7.94 -9.48 16.79
N GLU A 515 7.90 -8.22 16.35
CA GLU A 515 9.12 -7.48 16.00
C GLU A 515 9.60 -6.51 17.10
N PHE A 516 8.72 -6.11 18.02
CA PHE A 516 9.06 -5.20 19.13
C PHE A 516 9.10 -5.91 20.49
N LEU A 517 8.37 -7.01 20.68
CA LEU A 517 8.43 -7.83 21.90
C LEU A 517 9.18 -9.17 21.70
N GLY A 518 9.50 -9.55 20.46
CA GLY A 518 10.22 -10.79 20.15
C GLY A 518 9.40 -12.07 20.31
N GLU A 519 8.07 -11.97 20.41
CA GLU A 519 7.19 -13.11 20.64
C GLU A 519 6.96 -13.93 19.35
N PRO A 520 6.90 -15.28 19.39
CA PRO A 520 6.82 -16.13 18.19
C PRO A 520 5.39 -16.20 17.59
N THR A 521 4.76 -15.05 17.31
CA THR A 521 3.36 -14.92 16.87
C THR A 521 3.11 -15.18 15.37
N TYR A 522 4.03 -15.84 14.67
CA TYR A 522 4.01 -16.04 13.20
C TYR A 522 2.69 -16.63 12.67
N LEU A 523 2.11 -17.62 13.35
CA LEU A 523 0.87 -18.28 12.93
C LEU A 523 -0.35 -17.36 13.12
N GLN A 524 -0.40 -16.63 14.23
CA GLN A 524 -1.47 -15.68 14.54
C GLN A 524 -1.41 -14.47 13.59
N LEU A 525 -0.21 -14.00 13.27
CA LEU A 525 0.04 -12.93 12.30
C LEU A 525 -0.37 -13.33 10.88
N TRP A 526 -0.09 -14.57 10.48
CA TRP A 526 -0.57 -15.12 9.20
C TRP A 526 -2.09 -15.32 9.18
N GLY A 527 -2.68 -15.80 10.28
CA GLY A 527 -4.14 -15.90 10.45
C GLY A 527 -4.85 -14.54 10.36
N ALA A 528 -4.25 -13.48 10.91
CA ALA A 528 -4.73 -12.11 10.75
C ALA A 528 -4.59 -11.62 9.30
N GLY A 529 -3.57 -12.06 8.56
CA GLY A 529 -3.43 -11.81 7.13
C GLY A 529 -4.51 -12.48 6.29
N LEU A 530 -4.87 -13.73 6.63
CA LEU A 530 -6.01 -14.44 6.01
C LEU A 530 -7.34 -13.72 6.30
N ALA A 531 -7.54 -13.26 7.53
CA ALA A 531 -8.71 -12.47 7.90
C ALA A 531 -8.78 -11.15 7.12
N LEU A 532 -7.66 -10.44 6.98
CA LEU A 532 -7.59 -9.21 6.18
C LEU A 532 -7.86 -9.45 4.69
N LEU A 533 -7.33 -10.53 4.11
CA LEU A 533 -7.65 -10.93 2.72
C LEU A 533 -9.16 -11.21 2.56
N GLY A 534 -9.74 -12.04 3.42
CA GLY A 534 -11.15 -12.39 3.37
C GLY A 534 -12.09 -11.19 3.53
N VAL A 535 -11.81 -10.33 4.52
CA VAL A 535 -12.58 -9.10 4.75
C VAL A 535 -12.41 -8.11 3.59
N SER A 536 -11.22 -7.98 3.01
CA SER A 536 -10.99 -7.10 1.86
C SER A 536 -11.73 -7.58 0.60
N ALA A 537 -11.67 -8.89 0.30
CA ALA A 537 -12.38 -9.48 -0.82
C ALA A 537 -13.91 -9.37 -0.65
N TRP A 538 -14.43 -9.64 0.55
CA TRP A 538 -15.85 -9.42 0.87
C TRP A 538 -16.26 -7.95 0.75
N GLY A 539 -15.42 -7.02 1.23
CA GLY A 539 -15.61 -5.58 1.10
C GLY A 539 -15.67 -5.11 -0.35
N LEU A 540 -14.80 -5.62 -1.22
CA LEU A 540 -14.87 -5.37 -2.67
C LEU A 540 -16.18 -5.91 -3.26
N GLY A 541 -16.63 -7.09 -2.84
CA GLY A 541 -17.97 -7.61 -3.17
C GLY A 541 -19.10 -6.66 -2.75
N GLN A 542 -19.03 -6.05 -1.55
CA GLN A 542 -20.00 -5.03 -1.12
C GLN A 542 -19.98 -3.78 -2.02
N LEU A 543 -18.80 -3.33 -2.46
CA LEU A 543 -18.67 -2.17 -3.34
C LEU A 543 -19.15 -2.45 -4.78
N ILE A 544 -18.88 -3.64 -5.32
CA ILE A 544 -19.38 -4.09 -6.63
C ILE A 544 -20.92 -4.13 -6.61
N LEU A 545 -21.51 -4.84 -5.64
CA LEU A 545 -22.97 -4.90 -5.45
C LEU A 545 -23.57 -3.52 -5.13
N GLY A 546 -22.80 -2.63 -4.50
CA GLY A 546 -23.18 -1.26 -4.19
C GLY A 546 -23.24 -0.33 -5.40
N ALA A 547 -22.32 -0.51 -6.35
CA ALA A 547 -22.21 0.27 -7.59
C ALA A 547 -23.15 -0.23 -8.72
N ALA A 548 -23.81 -1.37 -8.52
CA ALA A 548 -24.83 -1.86 -9.44
C ALA A 548 -25.99 -0.85 -9.59
N PRO A 549 -26.57 -0.69 -10.79
CA PRO A 549 -27.73 0.17 -10.99
C PRO A 549 -28.85 -0.17 -10.00
N ALA A 550 -29.48 0.86 -9.43
CA ALA A 550 -30.65 0.65 -8.57
C ALA A 550 -31.75 -0.06 -9.37
N PRO A 551 -32.49 -1.03 -8.78
CA PRO A 551 -33.61 -1.67 -9.46
C PRO A 551 -34.61 -0.61 -9.93
N THR A 552 -34.98 -0.65 -11.21
CA THR A 552 -36.01 0.24 -11.75
C THR A 552 -37.29 0.04 -10.94
N PRO A 553 -37.87 1.09 -10.34
CA PRO A 553 -39.16 0.95 -9.66
C PRO A 553 -40.18 0.43 -10.67
N PRO A 554 -41.07 -0.51 -10.29
CA PRO A 554 -42.06 -1.04 -11.20
C PRO A 554 -42.88 0.13 -11.78
N ILE A 555 -43.04 0.14 -13.10
CA ILE A 555 -43.79 1.18 -13.78
C ILE A 555 -45.19 1.19 -13.19
N LYS A 556 -45.51 2.26 -12.43
CA LYS A 556 -46.88 2.53 -12.02
C LYS A 556 -47.64 2.85 -13.29
N THR A 557 -48.31 1.85 -13.84
CA THR A 557 -49.36 2.04 -14.83
C THR A 557 -50.42 2.90 -14.18
N LEU A 558 -50.37 4.21 -14.46
CA LEU A 558 -51.45 5.12 -14.12
C LEU A 558 -52.70 4.58 -14.79
N LYS A 559 -53.65 4.10 -13.99
CA LYS A 559 -55.01 4.00 -14.48
C LYS A 559 -55.45 5.41 -14.83
N VAL A 560 -55.86 5.58 -16.08
CA VAL A 560 -56.73 6.67 -16.47
C VAL A 560 -58.12 6.13 -16.19
N ASP A 561 -58.66 6.52 -15.03
CA ASP A 561 -60.06 6.29 -14.64
C ASP A 561 -60.93 7.46 -15.20
#